data_AF-A0A7X5ZVH3-F1
#
_entry.id   AF-A0A7X5ZVH3-F1
#
_cell.length_a   1.000
_cell.length_b   1.000
_cell.length_c   1.000
_cell.angle_alpha   90.00
_cell.angle_beta   90.00
_cell.angle_gamma   90.00
#
_symmetry.space_group_name_H-M   'P 1'
#
loop_
_entity.id
_entity.type
_entity.pdbx_description
1 polymer ?
#
loop_
_entity_poly.entity_id
_entity_poly.type
_entity_poly.pdbx_seq_one_letter_code
_entity_poly.pdbx_strand_id
1 'polypeptide(L)' 'MTRSIALMAGLAAAAGAAGLTALARPGRVRRALGLPEAEATAYALRIAGMMLFALGLFLGGFAAAFTLAGGAA' A
#
# COMPACT_ATOMS: atom_id res chain seq x y z
N MET A 1 -18.94 -13.38 -3.22
CA MET A 1 -17.47 -13.27 -3.08
C MET A 1 -16.86 -12.16 -3.96
N THR A 2 -17.41 -11.89 -5.14
CA THR A 2 -16.92 -10.85 -6.08
C THR A 2 -16.81 -9.43 -5.50
N ARG A 3 -17.74 -9.02 -4.63
CA ARG A 3 -17.65 -7.71 -3.92
C ARG A 3 -16.39 -7.59 -3.05
N SER A 4 -15.98 -8.66 -2.40
CA SER A 4 -14.78 -8.68 -1.55
C SER A 4 -13.50 -8.57 -2.38
N ILE A 5 -13.47 -9.16 -3.58
CA ILE A 5 -12.33 -9.02 -4.52
C ILE A 5 -12.21 -7.58 -5.01
N ALA A 6 -13.33 -6.92 -5.34
CA ALA A 6 -13.33 -5.52 -5.74
C ALA A 6 -12.81 -4.61 -4.61
N LEU A 7 -13.20 -4.89 -3.37
CA LEU A 7 -12.67 -4.19 -2.19
C LEU A 7 -11.17 -4.46 -2.01
N MET A 8 -10.70 -5.70 -2.17
CA MET A 8 -9.26 -6.04 -2.11
C MET A 8 -8.46 -5.31 -3.18
N ALA A 9 -8.95 -5.22 -4.42
CA ALA A 9 -8.30 -4.49 -5.50
C ALA A 9 -8.22 -2.99 -5.20
N GLY A 10 -9.30 -2.39 -4.68
CA GLY A 10 -9.31 -1.00 -4.24
C GLY A 10 -8.33 -0.74 -3.09
N LEU A 11 -8.34 -1.60 -2.07
CA LEU A 11 -7.41 -1.50 -0.94
C LEU A 11 -5.96 -1.70 -1.37
N ALA A 12 -5.71 -2.62 -2.30
CA ALA A 12 -4.40 -2.89 -2.87
C ALA A 12 -3.83 -1.65 -3.56
N ALA A 13 -4.63 -1.00 -4.40
CA ALA A 13 -4.24 0.21 -5.10
C ALA A 13 -3.96 1.36 -4.12
N ALA A 14 -4.84 1.57 -3.13
CA ALA A 14 -4.66 2.62 -2.14
C ALA A 14 -3.43 2.39 -1.26
N ALA A 15 -3.26 1.17 -0.71
CA ALA A 15 -2.13 0.81 0.14
C ALA A 15 -0.80 0.82 -0.64
N GLY A 16 -0.79 0.30 -1.87
CA GLY A 16 0.36 0.32 -2.76
C GLY A 16 0.79 1.75 -3.11
N ALA A 17 -0.16 2.61 -3.50
CA ALA A 17 0.12 4.01 -3.83
C ALA A 17 0.63 4.80 -2.61
N ALA A 18 0.01 4.61 -1.44
CA ALA A 18 0.43 5.27 -0.21
C ALA A 18 1.82 4.78 0.26
N GLY A 19 2.09 3.47 0.21
CA GLY A 19 3.40 2.90 0.52
C GLY A 19 4.50 3.40 -0.43
N LEU A 20 4.22 3.41 -1.75
CA LEU A 20 5.15 3.93 -2.75
C LEU A 20 5.41 5.44 -2.55
N THR A 21 4.38 6.21 -2.22
CA THR A 21 4.52 7.65 -1.95
C THR A 21 5.35 7.91 -0.69
N ALA A 22 5.18 7.08 0.36
CA ALA A 22 5.99 7.15 1.57
C ALA A 22 7.47 6.83 1.31
N LEU A 23 7.76 5.89 0.41
CA LEU A 23 9.13 5.52 0.04
C LEU A 23 9.79 6.53 -0.92
N ALA A 24 9.06 7.02 -1.92
CA ALA A 24 9.60 7.92 -2.94
C ALA A 24 9.69 9.37 -2.47
N ARG A 25 8.78 9.81 -1.58
CA ARG A 25 8.71 11.20 -1.09
C ARG A 25 8.48 11.24 0.43
N PRO A 26 9.41 10.70 1.24
CA PRO A 26 9.25 10.62 2.70
C PRO A 26 9.05 12.00 3.34
N GLY A 27 9.72 13.05 2.84
CA GLY A 27 9.56 14.41 3.35
C GLY A 27 8.14 15.00 3.15
N ARG A 28 7.44 14.63 2.07
CA ARG A 28 6.05 15.07 1.86
C ARG A 28 5.09 14.32 2.76
N VAL A 29 5.27 13.01 2.91
CA VAL A 29 4.45 12.18 3.79
C VAL A 29 4.65 12.56 5.25
N ARG A 30 5.90 12.79 5.67
CA ARG A 30 6.22 13.32 7.00
C ARG A 30 5.50 14.63 7.29
N ARG A 31 5.53 15.60 6.35
CA ARG A 31 4.82 16.89 6.48
C ARG A 31 3.30 16.71 6.52
N ALA A 32 2.74 15.87 5.65
CA ALA A 32 1.31 15.59 5.62
C ALA A 32 0.82 14.94 6.94
N LEU A 33 1.67 14.15 7.59
CA LEU A 33 1.39 13.51 8.88
C LEU A 33 1.78 14.38 10.10
N GLY A 34 2.30 15.60 9.89
CA GLY A 34 2.72 16.50 10.98
C GLY A 34 3.84 15.93 11.86
N LEU A 35 4.67 15.03 11.30
CA LEU A 35 5.66 14.31 12.10
C LEU A 35 6.95 15.12 12.29
N PRO A 36 7.59 15.04 13.47
CA PRO A 36 8.83 15.73 13.76
C PRO A 36 9.99 15.24 12.89
N GLU A 37 10.96 16.12 12.66
CA GLU A 37 12.18 15.78 11.94
C GLU A 37 13.17 15.09 12.88
N ALA A 38 13.01 13.77 13.01
CA ALA A 38 13.90 12.91 13.76
C ALA A 38 14.31 11.69 12.93
N GLU A 39 15.51 11.17 13.18
CA GLU A 39 16.04 9.99 12.48
C GLU A 39 15.17 8.74 12.71
N ALA A 40 14.69 8.56 13.95
CA ALA A 40 13.74 7.52 14.30
C ALA A 40 12.44 7.60 13.50
N THR A 41 11.92 8.81 13.27
CA THR A 41 10.72 9.04 12.47
C THR A 41 10.94 8.68 11.01
N ALA A 42 12.10 9.03 10.44
CA ALA A 42 12.43 8.68 9.06
C ALA A 42 12.55 7.16 8.88
N TYR A 43 13.16 6.46 9.84
CA TYR A 43 13.27 5.01 9.82
C TYR A 43 11.91 4.32 9.95
N ALA A 44 11.09 4.74 10.92
CA ALA A 44 9.74 4.23 11.10
C ALA A 44 8.89 4.43 9.83
N LEU A 45 8.99 5.60 9.18
CA LEU A 45 8.27 5.89 7.95
C LEU A 45 8.71 4.99 6.78
N ARG A 46 9.99 4.62 6.71
CA ARG A 46 10.49 3.64 5.73
C ARG A 46 9.88 2.27 5.95
N ILE A 47 9.85 1.77 7.19
CA ILE A 47 9.23 0.49 7.53
C ILE A 47 7.76 0.52 7.15
N ALA A 48 7.02 1.54 7.60
CA ALA A 48 5.61 1.71 7.30
C ALA A 48 5.36 1.73 5.78
N GLY A 49 6.19 2.47 5.02
CA GLY A 49 6.13 2.52 3.56
C GLY A 49 6.34 1.16 2.90
N MET A 50 7.36 0.41 3.32
CA MET A 50 7.62 -0.94 2.81
C MET A 50 6.47 -1.91 3.13
N MET A 51 5.94 -1.87 4.36
CA MET A 51 4.84 -2.74 4.76
C MET A 51 3.54 -2.41 4.00
N LEU A 52 3.20 -1.13 3.83
CA LEU A 52 2.03 -0.73 3.04
C LEU A 52 2.17 -1.14 1.57
N PHE A 53 3.37 -0.97 1.01
CA PHE A 53 3.63 -1.35 -0.37
C PHE A 53 3.54 -2.87 -0.56
N ALA A 54 4.14 -3.65 0.34
CA ALA A 54 4.04 -5.10 0.34
C ALA A 54 2.60 -5.59 0.49
N LEU A 55 1.81 -4.96 1.37
CA LEU A 55 0.38 -5.24 1.50
C LEU A 55 -0.37 -4.98 0.19
N GLY A 56 -0.08 -3.85 -0.47
CA GLY A 56 -0.65 -3.52 -1.78
C GLY A 56 -0.33 -4.55 -2.85
N LEU A 57 0.94 -4.98 -2.94
CA LEU A 57 1.36 -6.05 -3.84
C LEU A 57 0.69 -7.38 -3.52
N PHE A 58 0.54 -7.73 -2.24
CA PHE A 58 -0.08 -8.99 -1.83
C PHE A 58 -1.56 -9.03 -2.19
N LEU A 59 -2.32 -8.01 -1.78
CA LEU A 59 -3.75 -7.90 -2.09
C LEU A 59 -4.01 -7.79 -3.59
N GLY A 60 -3.21 -6.98 -4.29
CA GLY A 60 -3.32 -6.79 -5.73
C GLY A 60 -2.94 -8.04 -6.52
N GLY A 61 -1.85 -8.70 -6.12
CA GLY A 61 -1.42 -9.97 -6.69
C GLY A 61 -2.46 -11.07 -6.50
N PHE A 62 -3.07 -11.16 -5.31
CA PHE A 62 -4.15 -12.11 -5.05
C PHE A 62 -5.39 -11.82 -5.90
N ALA A 63 -5.82 -10.57 -5.98
CA ALA A 63 -6.98 -10.17 -6.80
C ALA A 63 -6.74 -10.42 -8.30
N ALA A 64 -5.52 -10.15 -8.80
CA ALA A 64 -5.12 -10.42 -10.16
C ALA A 64 -5.10 -11.94 -10.45
N ALA A 65 -4.49 -12.74 -9.58
CA ALA A 65 -4.45 -14.19 -9.73
C ALA A 65 -5.86 -14.80 -9.72
N PHE A 66 -6.75 -14.33 -8.84
CA PHE A 66 -8.15 -14.79 -8.78
C PHE A 66 -8.92 -14.46 -10.06
N THR A 67 -8.70 -13.27 -10.62
CA THR A 67 -9.31 -12.84 -11.89
C THR A 67 -8.81 -13.70 -13.06
N LEU A 68 -7.50 -13.95 -13.12
CA LEU A 68 -6.88 -14.80 -14.14
C LEU A 68 -7.29 -16.27 -14.02
N ALA A 69 -7.55 -16.77 -12.80
CA ALA A 69 -8.00 -18.12 -12.55
C ALA A 69 -9.49 -18.37 -12.91
N GLY A 70 -10.18 -17.38 -13.49
CA GLY A 70 -11.59 -17.51 -13.90
C GLY A 70 -12.60 -17.30 -12.78
N GLY A 71 -12.17 -16.86 -11.59
CA GLY A 71 -13.07 -16.57 -10.46
C GLY A 71 -14.01 -15.37 -10.68
N ALA A 72 -13.87 -14.67 -11.80
CA ALA A 72 -14.68 -13.51 -12.21
C ALA A 72 -15.60 -13.80 -13.42
N ALA A 73 -15.86 -15.07 -13.73
CA ALA A 73 -16.85 -15.49 -14.72
C ALA A 73 -18.27 -15.57 -14.13
#